data_AF-A0A9W9A1R3-F1
#
_entry.id   AF-A0A9W9A1R3-F1
#
_cell.length_a   1.000
_cell.length_b   1.000
_cell.length_c   1.000
_cell.angle_alpha   90.00
_cell.angle_beta   90.00
_cell.angle_gamma   90.00
#
_symmetry.space_group_name_H-M   'P 1'
#
loop_
_entity.id
_entity.type
_entity.pdbx_description
1 polymer ?
#
loop_
_entity_poly.entity_id
_entity_poly.type
_entity_poly.pdbx_seq_one_letter_code
_entity_poly.pdbx_strand_id
1 'polypeptide(L)'
;MSINFRRNFMKNWFVIEAIPIWCIVATVVSGGTWFMIRSAMGPTIQWTKTNPTPWNDIKPNQGTKLVQIQHKFDQRWAREKL
;
A
#
# COMPACT_ATOMS: atom_id res chain seq x y z
N MET A 1 -29.57 17.11 -4.92
CA MET A 1 -29.59 16.19 -6.08
C MET A 1 -30.77 15.25 -5.91
N SER A 2 -31.71 15.23 -6.86
CA SER A 2 -32.93 14.41 -6.78
C SER A 2 -32.59 12.91 -6.70
N ILE A 3 -33.30 12.17 -5.84
CA ILE A 3 -33.18 10.70 -5.67
C ILE A 3 -33.28 9.96 -7.02
N ASN A 4 -34.08 10.48 -7.94
CA ASN A 4 -34.26 9.91 -9.28
C ASN A 4 -32.99 10.01 -10.14
N PHE A 5 -32.20 11.08 -9.97
CA PHE A 5 -30.93 11.26 -10.68
C PHE A 5 -29.88 10.25 -10.21
N ARG A 6 -29.73 10.06 -8.90
CA ARG A 6 -28.81 9.07 -8.32
C ARG A 6 -29.17 7.65 -8.73
N ARG A 7 -30.45 7.28 -8.71
CA ARG A 7 -30.91 5.95 -9.11
C ARG A 7 -30.60 5.65 -10.58
N ASN A 8 -30.81 6.60 -11.50
CA ASN A 8 -30.49 6.39 -12.91
C ASN A 8 -28.99 6.31 -13.18
N PHE A 9 -28.17 7.06 -12.46
CA PHE A 9 -26.71 6.96 -12.56
C PHE A 9 -26.19 5.60 -12.06
N MET A 10 -26.67 5.13 -10.90
CA MET A 10 -26.23 3.87 -10.29
C MET A 10 -26.60 2.64 -11.15
N LYS A 11 -27.68 2.69 -11.95
CA LYS A 11 -28.07 1.55 -12.81
C LYS A 11 -26.95 1.07 -13.72
N ASN A 12 -26.18 1.99 -14.30
CA ASN A 12 -25.10 1.65 -15.25
C ASN A 12 -23.80 1.22 -14.55
N TRP A 13 -23.58 1.66 -13.32
CA TRP A 13 -22.38 1.34 -12.55
C TRP A 13 -22.49 0.03 -11.76
N PHE A 14 -23.73 -0.39 -11.44
CA PHE A 14 -24.03 -1.62 -10.70
C PHE A 14 -24.59 -2.73 -11.60
N VAL A 15 -24.42 -2.64 -12.92
CA VAL A 15 -24.70 -3.76 -13.84
C VAL A 15 -23.70 -4.89 -13.56
N ILE A 16 -24.16 -6.14 -13.62
CA ILE A 16 -23.33 -7.33 -13.39
C ILE A 16 -22.05 -7.36 -14.24
N GLU A 17 -22.10 -6.77 -15.44
CA GLU A 17 -20.97 -6.67 -16.38
C GLU A 17 -19.97 -5.57 -16.03
N ALA A 18 -20.44 -4.48 -15.41
CA ALA A 18 -19.59 -3.36 -15.01
C ALA A 18 -18.81 -3.65 -13.72
N ILE A 19 -19.37 -4.51 -12.84
CA ILE A 19 -18.78 -4.89 -11.56
C ILE A 19 -17.34 -5.42 -11.71
N PRO A 20 -17.05 -6.41 -12.59
CA PRO A 20 -15.69 -6.89 -12.79
C PRO A 20 -14.70 -5.80 -13.19
N ILE A 21 -15.12 -4.85 -14.04
CA ILE A 21 -14.24 -3.81 -14.60
C ILE A 21 -13.75 -2.90 -13.48
N TRP A 22 -14.66 -2.26 -12.74
CA TRP A 22 -14.24 -1.32 -11.71
C TRP A 22 -13.64 -2.02 -10.50
N CYS A 23 -14.00 -3.29 -10.21
CA CYS A 23 -13.31 -4.09 -9.21
C CYS A 23 -11.82 -4.26 -9.53
N ILE A 24 -11.49 -4.68 -10.76
CA ILE A 24 -10.09 -4.85 -11.18
C ILE A 24 -9.35 -3.52 -11.12
N VAL A 25 -9.94 -2.45 -11.67
CA VAL A 25 -9.32 -1.12 -11.65
C VAL A 25 -9.08 -0.65 -10.22
N ALA A 26 -10.07 -0.79 -9.34
CA ALA A 26 -9.96 -0.42 -7.93
C ALA A 26 -8.86 -1.23 -7.24
N THR A 27 -8.77 -2.54 -7.48
CA THR A 27 -7.72 -3.40 -6.92
C THR A 27 -6.33 -2.98 -7.40
N VAL A 28 -6.17 -2.68 -8.69
CA VAL A 28 -4.87 -2.28 -9.25
C VAL A 28 -4.43 -0.93 -8.71
N VAL A 29 -5.32 0.07 -8.68
CA VAL A 29 -4.99 1.42 -8.19
C VAL A 29 -4.69 1.39 -6.69
N SER A 30 -5.51 0.69 -5.90
CA SER A 30 -5.28 0.55 -4.45
C SER A 30 -4.00 -0.23 -4.14
N GLY A 31 -3.79 -1.37 -4.80
CA GLY A 31 -2.59 -2.20 -4.65
C GLY A 31 -1.32 -1.47 -5.06
N GLY A 32 -1.34 -0.77 -6.19
CA GLY A 32 -0.22 0.06 -6.67
C GLY A 32 0.10 1.20 -5.72
N THR A 33 -0.92 1.92 -5.24
CA THR A 33 -0.75 3.02 -4.27
C THR A 33 -0.16 2.50 -2.96
N TRP A 34 -0.69 1.39 -2.44
CA TRP A 34 -0.17 0.75 -1.23
C TRP A 34 1.30 0.33 -1.40
N PHE A 35 1.64 -0.30 -2.53
CA PHE A 35 2.99 -0.74 -2.80
C PHE A 35 3.98 0.43 -2.95
N MET A 36 3.54 1.53 -3.57
CA MET A 36 4.31 2.75 -3.68
C MET A 36 4.59 3.37 -2.32
N ILE A 37 3.57 3.53 -1.46
CA ILE A 37 3.74 4.05 -0.09
C ILE A 37 4.68 3.14 0.71
N ARG A 38 4.53 1.82 0.61
CA ARG A 38 5.42 0.87 1.29
C ARG A 38 6.87 0.99 0.80
N SER A 39 7.07 1.17 -0.50
CA SER A 39 8.40 1.31 -1.11
C SER A 39 9.06 2.63 -0.72
N ALA A 40 8.29 3.72 -0.70
CA ALA A 40 8.69 5.03 -0.21
C ALA A 40 9.15 4.99 1.26
N MET A 41 8.61 4.09 2.07
CA MET A 41 9.01 3.90 3.47
C MET A 41 10.17 2.90 3.66
N GLY A 42 10.93 2.62 2.60
CA GLY A 42 12.10 1.74 2.65
C GLY A 42 13.20 2.25 3.61
N PRO A 43 14.02 1.35 4.17
CA PRO A 43 15.07 1.70 5.13
C PRO A 43 16.21 2.52 4.55
N THR A 44 16.37 2.55 3.22
CA THR A 44 17.40 3.32 2.50
C THR A 44 16.93 4.74 2.16
N ILE A 45 15.64 5.05 2.31
CA ILE A 45 15.06 6.31 1.88
C ILE A 45 15.05 7.31 3.03
N GLN A 46 15.70 8.45 2.84
CA GLN A 46 15.73 9.56 3.78
C GLN A 46 14.64 10.58 3.42
N TRP A 47 13.64 10.77 4.30
CA TRP A 47 12.58 11.76 4.12
C TRP A 47 12.88 13.06 4.87
N THR A 48 13.52 12.95 6.03
CA THR A 48 13.79 14.06 6.93
C THR A 48 15.28 14.19 7.19
N LYS A 49 15.72 15.41 7.51
CA LYS A 49 17.10 15.66 7.97
C LYS A 49 17.31 15.24 9.43
N THR A 50 16.23 15.07 10.19
CA THR A 50 16.28 14.67 11.61
C THR A 50 16.64 13.20 11.77
N ASN A 51 16.30 12.35 10.79
CA ASN A 51 16.73 10.95 10.74
C ASN A 51 17.49 10.66 9.43
N PRO A 52 18.76 11.09 9.32
CA PRO A 52 19.54 10.94 8.11
C PRO A 52 19.95 9.47 7.84
N THR A 53 19.84 8.58 8.82
CA THR A 53 20.30 7.18 8.70
C THR A 53 19.25 6.19 9.21
N PRO A 54 18.10 6.06 8.52
CA PRO A 54 16.98 5.24 8.99
C PRO A 54 17.29 3.75 9.12
N TRP A 55 18.34 3.26 8.46
CA TRP A 55 18.80 1.88 8.56
C TRP A 55 19.48 1.54 9.89
N ASN A 56 19.94 2.53 10.67
CA ASN A 56 20.62 2.28 11.94
C ASN A 56 19.68 1.72 13.02
N ASP A 57 18.36 1.88 12.87
CA ASP A 57 17.35 1.34 13.79
C ASP A 57 17.04 -0.16 13.53
N ILE A 58 17.58 -0.74 12.45
CA ILE A 58 17.32 -2.14 12.08
C ILE A 58 18.16 -3.07 12.95
N LYS A 59 17.50 -4.01 13.63
CA LYS A 59 18.19 -5.02 14.45
C LYS A 59 18.63 -6.22 13.60
N PRO A 60 19.69 -6.95 13.99
CA PRO A 60 20.19 -8.11 13.22
C PRO A 60 19.16 -9.22 13.03
N ASN A 61 18.23 -9.38 13.97
CA ASN A 61 17.15 -10.37 13.94
C ASN A 61 15.87 -9.86 13.25
N GLN A 62 15.94 -8.71 12.56
CA GLN A 62 14.78 -8.10 11.92
C GLN A 62 14.85 -8.12 10.39
N GLY A 63 13.73 -8.56 9.81
CA GLY A 63 13.50 -8.59 8.40
C GLY A 63 13.00 -7.27 7.82
N THR A 64 13.68 -6.73 6.80
CA THR A 64 13.27 -5.48 6.12
C THR A 64 12.41 -5.71 4.87
N LYS A 65 12.52 -6.89 4.26
CA LYS A 65 11.78 -7.26 3.04
C LYS A 65 10.34 -7.63 3.36
N LEU A 66 9.43 -7.37 2.42
CA LEU A 66 8.03 -7.77 2.51
C LEU A 66 7.87 -9.30 2.52
N VAL A 67 8.66 -9.99 1.69
CA VAL A 67 8.65 -11.44 1.56
C VAL A 67 10.07 -11.96 1.68
N GLN A 68 10.24 -13.04 2.44
CA GLN A 68 11.51 -13.72 2.67
C GLN A 68 11.31 -15.20 2.38
N ILE A 69 12.02 -15.70 1.38
CA ILE A 69 11.88 -17.10 0.93
C ILE A 69 12.87 -18.00 1.67
N GLN A 70 14.10 -17.52 1.87
CA GLN A 70 15.21 -18.34 2.38
C GLN A 70 15.52 -18.06 3.86
N HIS A 71 15.99 -16.85 4.18
CA HIS A 71 16.28 -16.45 5.56
C HIS A 71 15.07 -15.82 6.22
N LYS A 72 14.44 -16.57 7.12
CA LYS A 72 13.36 -16.08 7.98
C LYS A 72 13.96 -15.40 9.20
N PHE A 73 13.49 -14.20 9.50
CA PHE A 73 13.84 -13.46 10.71
C PHE A 73 12.74 -13.63 11.76
N ASP A 74 13.10 -13.60 13.05
CA ASP A 74 12.13 -13.72 14.15
C ASP A 74 11.16 -12.55 14.20
N GLN A 75 11.62 -11.38 13.74
CA GLN A 75 10.86 -10.13 13.79
C GLN A 75 10.87 -9.42 12.45
N ARG A 76 9.83 -8.61 12.23
CA ARG A 76 9.73 -7.71 11.07
C ARG A 76 10.11 -6.31 11.49
N TRP A 77 10.96 -5.66 10.70
CA TRP A 77 11.24 -4.24 10.86
C TRP A 77 10.07 -3.38 10.34
N ALA A 78 9.71 -2.36 11.10
CA ALA A 78 8.75 -1.33 10.71
C ALA A 78 9.36 0.05 10.97
N ARG A 79 9.09 1.01 10.09
CA ARG A 79 9.59 2.37 10.21
C ARG A 79 8.71 3.16 11.18
N GLU A 80 9.21 3.43 12.38
CA GLU A 80 8.51 4.22 13.40
C GLU A 80 8.77 5.73 13.27
N LYS A 81 9.91 6.11 12.68
CA LYS A 81 10.38 7.49 12.56
C LYS A 81 10.56 7.89 11.09
N LEU A 82 10.13 9.10 10.73
CA LEU A 82 10.33 9.66 9.39
C LEU A 82 11.68 10.35 9.25
#